data_AF-A0A835NFE4-F1
#
_entry.id   AF-A0A835NFE4-F1
#
_cell.length_a   1.000
_cell.length_b   1.000
_cell.length_c   1.000
_cell.angle_alpha   90.00
_cell.angle_beta   90.00
_cell.angle_gamma   90.00
#
_symmetry.space_group_name_H-M   'P 1'
#
loop_
_entity.id
_entity.type
_entity.pdbx_description
1 polymer ?
#
loop_
_entity_poly.entity_id
_entity_poly.type
_entity_poly.pdbx_seq_one_letter_code
_entity_poly.pdbx_strand_id
1 'polypeptide(L)' 'MCAECGSSVTGTQGVLLSPNYPLNYNNNHECIYSIQSQPGKGIQLKARTFELEAGDVLKVCHQLLI' A
#
# COMPACT_ATOMS: atom_id res chain seq x y z
N MET A 1 4.28 16.76 -6.24
CA MET A 1 3.15 15.85 -6.12
C MET A 1 3.49 14.90 -4.98
N CYS A 2 2.95 15.13 -3.78
CA CYS A 2 3.27 14.27 -2.64
C CYS A 2 2.52 12.95 -2.81
N ALA A 3 3.19 11.82 -2.63
CA ALA A 3 2.50 10.55 -2.47
C ALA A 3 1.71 10.60 -1.16
N GLU A 4 0.40 10.80 -1.25
CA GLU A 4 -0.50 10.79 -0.11
C GLU A 4 -0.62 9.35 0.41
N CYS A 5 0.09 9.08 1.51
CA CYS A 5 -0.19 7.90 2.32
C CYS A 5 -1.61 8.00 2.87
N GLY A 6 -2.40 6.92 2.80
CA GLY A 6 -3.81 6.96 3.20
C GLY A 6 -4.81 6.92 2.04
N SER A 7 -4.35 6.94 0.78
CA SER A 7 -5.26 6.89 -0.36
C SER A 7 -5.96 5.53 -0.50
N SER A 8 -7.23 5.57 -0.87
CA SER A 8 -8.02 4.38 -1.20
C SER A 8 -7.90 4.07 -2.69
N VAL A 9 -7.44 2.87 -3.04
CA VAL A 9 -7.39 2.42 -4.43
C VAL A 9 -8.65 1.60 -4.72
N THR A 10 -9.44 2.10 -5.67
CA THR A 10 -10.64 1.43 -6.18
C THR A 10 -10.48 1.12 -7.66
N GLY A 11 -11.10 0.04 -8.13
CA GLY A 11 -11.06 -0.38 -9.52
C GLY A 11 -10.39 -1.74 -9.73
N THR A 12 -10.14 -2.09 -11.00
CA THR A 12 -9.60 -3.41 -11.35
C THR A 12 -8.08 -3.49 -11.24
N GLN A 13 -7.39 -2.34 -11.24
CA GLN A 13 -5.93 -2.20 -11.14
C GLN A 13 -5.57 -0.86 -10.51
N GLY A 14 -4.39 -0.79 -9.89
CA GLY A 14 -3.83 0.44 -9.34
C GLY A 14 -2.39 0.28 -8.90
N VAL A 15 -1.77 1.37 -8.44
CA VAL A 15 -0.39 1.39 -7.95
C VAL A 15 -0.36 2.03 -6.58
N LEU A 16 0.30 1.36 -5.63
CA LEU A 16 0.62 1.89 -4.31
C LEU A 16 2.08 2.29 -4.28
N LEU A 17 2.36 3.46 -3.72
CA LEU A 17 3.71 4.01 -3.61
C LEU A 17 4.04 4.26 -2.14
N SER A 18 5.30 4.15 -1.75
CA SER A 18 5.76 4.69 -0.47
C SER A 18 5.62 6.21 -0.47
N PRO A 19 5.53 6.86 0.71
CA PRO A 19 5.72 8.29 0.82
C PRO A 19 7.02 8.70 0.11
N ASN A 20 6.98 9.83 -0.59
CA ASN A 20 8.11 10.42 -1.30
C ASN A 20 8.68 9.62 -2.49
N TYR A 21 8.12 8.46 -2.86
CA TYR A 21 8.59 7.70 -4.02
C TYR A 21 8.74 8.62 -5.26
N PRO A 22 9.89 8.58 -5.98
CA PRO A 22 10.94 7.56 -5.94
C PRO A 22 12.05 7.77 -4.89
N LEU A 23 11.94 8.77 -4.03
CA LEU A 23 12.87 8.97 -2.91
C LEU A 23 12.51 8.05 -1.75
N ASN A 24 13.46 7.89 -0.81
CA ASN A 24 13.24 7.13 0.41
C ASN A 24 12.10 7.73 1.24
N TYR A 25 11.34 6.84 1.89
CA TYR A 25 10.36 7.24 2.90
C TYR A 25 11.10 7.77 4.14
N ASN A 26 10.44 8.65 4.89
CA ASN A 26 11.01 9.18 6.14
C ASN A 26 10.84 8.18 7.29
N ASN A 27 11.70 8.27 8.30
CA ASN A 27 11.59 7.47 9.52
C ASN A 27 10.26 7.71 10.25
N ASN A 28 9.80 6.71 11.00
CA ASN A 28 8.61 6.77 11.85
C ASN A 28 7.31 7.06 11.09
N HIS A 29 7.22 6.65 9.82
CA HIS A 29 5.99 6.72 9.04
C HIS A 29 5.17 5.44 9.17
N GLU A 30 3.88 5.57 9.46
CA GLU A 30 2.87 4.51 9.30
C GLU A 30 1.93 4.89 8.16
N CYS A 31 1.83 4.03 7.15
CA CYS A 31 1.00 4.26 5.96
C CYS A 31 -0.01 3.13 5.81
N ILE A 32 -1.29 3.49 5.74
CA ILE A 32 -2.38 2.53 5.55
C ILE A 32 -3.00 2.80 4.19
N TYR A 33 -3.11 1.76 3.36
CA TYR A 33 -3.77 1.82 2.06
C TYR A 33 -5.00 0.90 2.06
N SER A 34 -6.13 1.44 1.66
CA SER A 34 -7.37 0.66 1.52
C SER A 34 -7.56 0.24 0.08
N ILE A 35 -7.61 -1.07 -0.18
CA ILE A 35 -7.84 -1.62 -1.52
C ILE A 35 -9.22 -2.27 -1.54
N GLN A 36 -10.10 -1.80 -2.43
CA GLN A 36 -11.45 -2.34 -2.57
C GLN A 36 -11.62 -2.99 -3.94
N SER A 37 -12.08 -4.23 -3.94
CA SER A 37 -12.41 -5.02 -5.13
C SER A 37 -13.89 -5.41 -5.11
N GLN A 38 -14.42 -5.81 -6.27
CA GLN A 38 -15.79 -6.31 -6.38
C GLN A 38 -15.97 -7.62 -5.59
N PRO A 39 -17.17 -7.88 -5.04
CA PRO A 39 -17.48 -9.15 -4.38
C PRO A 39 -17.16 -10.36 -5.28
N GLY A 40 -16.58 -11.41 -4.69
CA GLY A 40 -16.20 -12.63 -5.40
C GLY A 40 -14.93 -12.53 -6.25
N LYS A 41 -14.21 -11.39 -6.22
CA LYS A 41 -12.90 -11.22 -6.87
C LYS A 41 -11.79 -11.12 -5.83
N GLY A 42 -10.71 -11.88 -6.03
CA GLY A 42 -9.48 -11.76 -5.24
C GLY A 42 -8.66 -10.52 -5.61
N ILE A 43 -7.77 -10.11 -4.71
CA ILE A 43 -6.79 -9.04 -4.95
C ILE A 43 -5.42 -9.70 -5.15
N GLN A 44 -4.75 -9.38 -6.26
CA GLN A 44 -3.37 -9.79 -6.50
C GLN A 44 -2.44 -8.60 -6.26
N LEU A 45 -1.48 -8.75 -5.36
CA LEU A 45 -0.45 -7.75 -5.10
C LEU A 45 0.88 -8.21 -5.70
N LYS A 46 1.57 -7.31 -6.40
CA LYS A 46 2.91 -7.52 -6.92
C LYS A 46 3.76 -6.30 -6.64
N ALA A 47 4.85 -6.48 -5.89
CA ALA A 47 5.83 -5.43 -5.71
C ALA A 47 6.73 -5.34 -6.95
N ARG A 48 6.83 -4.14 -7.54
CA ARG A 48 7.78 -3.85 -8.63
C ARG A 48 9.14 -3.41 -8.08
N THR A 49 9.09 -2.60 -7.02
CA THR A 49 10.24 -2.16 -6.22
C THR A 49 9.88 -2.42 -4.77
N PHE A 50 10.78 -3.04 -4.00
CA PHE A 50 10.54 -3.38 -2.60
C PHE A 50 11.85 -3.31 -1.81
N GLU A 51 12.06 -2.19 -1.15
CA GLU A 51 13.26 -1.88 -0.38
C GLU A 51 12.79 -1.27 0.95
N LEU A 52 13.21 -1.88 2.06
CA LEU A 52 12.86 -1.46 3.42
C LEU A 52 14.15 -1.40 4.25
N GLU A 53 14.19 -0.45 5.18
CA GLU A 53 15.23 -0.35 6.20
C GLU A 53 15.14 -1.50 7.21
N ALA A 54 16.26 -1.79 7.88
CA ALA A 54 16.32 -2.87 8.84
C ALA A 54 15.38 -2.63 10.02
N GLY A 55 14.44 -3.56 10.25
CA GLY A 55 13.43 -3.48 11.31
C GLY A 55 12.06 -3.01 10.85
N ASP A 56 11.95 -2.50 9.62
CA ASP A 56 10.66 -2.12 9.03
C ASP A 56 9.92 -3.32 8.44
N VAL A 57 8.58 -3.22 8.41
CA VAL A 57 7.71 -4.29 7.94
C VAL A 57 6.55 -3.74 7.12
N LEU A 58 6.33 -4.29 5.93
CA LEU A 58 5.08 -4.13 5.19
C LEU A 58 4.09 -5.22 5.62
N LYS A 59 2.91 -4.82 6.10
CA LYS A 59 1.85 -5.74 6.53
C LYS A 59 0.68 -5.71 5.55
N VAL A 60 0.19 -6.88 5.18
CA VAL A 60 -1.06 -7.03 4.41
C VAL A 60 -2.10 -7.63 5.34
N CYS A 61 -3.12 -6.84 5.67
CA CYS A 61 -4.21 -7.25 6.55
C CYS A 61 -5.48 -7.43 5.71
N HIS A 62 -6.16 -8.55 5.89
CA HIS A 62 -7.54 -8.67 5.41
C HIS A 62 -8.46 -8.04 6.46
N GLN A 63 -9.11 -6.93 6.12
CA GLN A 63 -10.11 -6.35 6.99
C GLN A 63 -11.40 -7.20 6.89
N LEU A 64 -11.53 -8.19 7.78
CA LEU A 64 -12.80 -8.87 7.98
C LEU A 64 -13.80 -7.83 8.52
N LEU A 65 -14.82 -7.54 7.73
CA LEU A 65 -16.05 -6.95 8.24
C LEU A 65 -16.78 -8.06 9.02
N ILE A 66 -16.61 -8.07 10.34
CA ILE A 66 -17.57 -8.69 11.27
C ILE A 66 -18.50 -7.60 11.76
#